data_AF-A0AAN8FNA7-F1
#
_entry.id   AF-A0AAN8FNA7-F1
#
_cell.length_a   1.000
_cell.length_b   1.000
_cell.length_c   1.000
_cell.angle_alpha   90.00
_cell.angle_beta   90.00
_cell.angle_gamma   90.00
#
_symmetry.space_group_name_H-M   'P 1'
#
loop_
_entity.id
_entity.type
_entity.pdbx_description
1 polymer ?
#
loop_
_entity_poly.entity_id
_entity_poly.type
_entity_poly.pdbx_seq_one_letter_code
_entity_poly.pdbx_strand_id
1 'polypeptide(L)'
;MIALRIVFVLSLAFVSLKAFSSETKCNTCKVLMTNVKEKLPSLSKTSTLLLEQTMRSVCQKYVTIQPFEEICEYVEHKLLDALYMWLAKKEGEIDPELDCQYMRFCPRSKGFEIFLRLLKVPDVSLHQ
;
A
#
# COMPACT_ATOMS: atom_id res chain seq x y z
N MET A 1 2.21 -48.02 27.60
CA MET A 1 0.99 -47.60 26.86
C MET A 1 1.23 -46.22 26.31
N ILE A 2 1.19 -46.08 24.99
CA ILE A 2 1.44 -44.85 24.22
C ILE A 2 0.09 -44.15 24.01
N ALA A 3 0.01 -42.85 24.31
CA ALA A 3 -0.93 -41.88 23.74
C ALA A 3 -0.39 -40.49 24.15
N LEU A 4 0.38 -39.74 23.36
CA LEU A 4 0.13 -39.09 22.06
C LEU A 4 -1.11 -38.16 22.07
N ARG A 5 -0.83 -36.86 21.83
CA ARG A 5 -1.69 -35.77 21.32
C ARG A 5 -2.35 -34.84 22.35
N ILE A 6 -1.75 -33.67 22.56
CA ILE A 6 -2.48 -32.40 22.42
C ILE A 6 -1.64 -31.48 21.52
N VAL A 7 -2.31 -31.06 20.45
CA VAL A 7 -1.81 -30.34 19.30
C VAL A 7 -1.79 -28.83 19.61
N PHE A 8 -0.73 -28.19 19.15
CA PHE A 8 -0.63 -26.80 18.68
C PHE A 8 -1.91 -25.94 18.77
N VAL A 9 -1.81 -24.81 19.46
CA VAL A 9 -2.52 -23.59 19.04
C VAL A 9 -1.49 -22.47 18.95
N LEU A 10 -0.76 -22.44 17.82
CA LEU A 10 -0.12 -21.22 17.36
C LEU A 10 -1.23 -20.23 17.05
N SER A 11 -1.44 -19.25 17.92
CA SER A 11 -2.23 -18.06 17.62
C SER A 11 -1.45 -17.21 16.62
N LEU A 12 -1.44 -17.63 15.35
CA LEU A 12 -1.14 -16.73 14.26
C LEU A 12 -2.31 -15.75 14.20
N ALA A 13 -2.10 -14.54 14.71
CA ALA A 13 -2.93 -13.40 14.38
C ALA A 13 -2.73 -13.10 12.89
N PHE A 14 -3.35 -13.93 12.04
CA PHE A 14 -3.58 -13.61 10.65
C PHE A 14 -4.58 -12.47 10.65
N VAL A 15 -4.08 -11.24 10.51
CA VAL A 15 -4.89 -10.13 10.05
C VAL A 15 -5.29 -10.47 8.62
N SER A 16 -6.37 -11.26 8.49
CA SER A 16 -7.04 -11.44 7.21
C SER A 16 -7.57 -10.07 6.83
N LEU A 17 -6.87 -9.37 5.92
CA LEU A 17 -7.51 -8.35 5.09
C LEU A 17 -8.86 -8.94 4.69
N LYS A 18 -9.99 -8.32 5.10
CA LYS A 18 -11.30 -8.79 4.66
C LYS A 18 -11.23 -8.90 3.14
N ALA A 19 -11.86 -9.93 2.60
CA ALA A 19 -11.85 -10.21 1.18
C ALA A 19 -12.72 -9.18 0.41
N PHE A 20 -12.36 -7.90 0.48
CA PHE A 20 -12.84 -6.87 -0.44
C PHE A 20 -12.43 -7.27 -1.85
N SER A 21 -13.30 -6.97 -2.82
CA SER A 21 -13.00 -7.23 -4.23
C SER A 21 -11.75 -6.45 -4.65
N SER A 22 -11.03 -6.96 -5.65
CA SER A 22 -9.88 -6.26 -6.22
C SER A 22 -10.25 -4.86 -6.74
N GLU A 23 -11.48 -4.70 -7.23
CA GLU A 23 -12.00 -3.39 -7.66
C GLU A 23 -12.17 -2.43 -6.48
N THR A 24 -12.76 -2.88 -5.37
CA THR A 24 -12.89 -2.05 -4.17
C THR A 24 -11.51 -1.63 -3.65
N LYS A 25 -10.55 -2.56 -3.55
CA LYS A 25 -9.19 -2.25 -3.11
C LYS A 25 -8.51 -1.22 -4.01
N CYS A 26 -8.64 -1.39 -5.32
CA CYS A 26 -8.07 -0.47 -6.29
C CYS A 26 -8.68 0.93 -6.20
N ASN A 27 -10.01 1.02 -6.16
CA ASN A 27 -10.72 2.30 -6.07
C ASN A 27 -10.42 3.02 -4.75
N THR A 28 -10.42 2.30 -3.64
CA THR A 28 -10.07 2.86 -2.33
C THR A 28 -8.63 3.38 -2.31
N CYS A 29 -7.67 2.63 -2.84
CA CYS A 29 -6.29 3.11 -2.97
C CYS A 29 -6.22 4.40 -3.80
N LYS A 30 -6.90 4.46 -4.94
CA LYS A 30 -6.90 5.65 -5.81
C LYS A 30 -7.48 6.87 -5.11
N VAL A 31 -8.53 6.69 -4.31
CA VAL A 31 -9.11 7.78 -3.50
C VAL A 31 -8.09 8.28 -2.47
N LEU A 32 -7.40 7.37 -1.77
CA LEU A 32 -6.35 7.75 -0.82
C LEU A 32 -5.22 8.53 -1.51
N MET A 33 -4.67 7.99 -2.60
CA MET A 33 -3.57 8.65 -3.30
C MET A 33 -3.97 9.97 -3.97
N THR A 34 -5.22 10.11 -4.41
CA THR A 34 -5.77 11.40 -4.87
C THR A 34 -5.75 12.44 -3.74
N ASN A 35 -6.24 12.09 -2.55
CA ASN A 35 -6.21 12.98 -1.39
C ASN A 35 -4.78 13.32 -0.95
N VAL A 36 -3.84 12.39 -1.10
CA VAL A 36 -2.41 12.63 -0.82
C VAL A 36 -1.85 13.62 -1.84
N LYS A 37 -2.14 13.44 -3.14
CA LYS A 37 -1.73 14.35 -4.21
C LYS A 37 -2.25 15.77 -3.97
N GLU A 38 -3.49 15.92 -3.51
CA GLU A 38 -4.07 17.24 -3.19
C GLU A 38 -3.30 17.96 -2.06
N LYS A 39 -2.85 17.21 -1.05
CA LYS A 39 -2.09 17.76 0.09
C LYS A 39 -0.60 17.90 -0.20
N LEU A 40 -0.07 17.05 -1.09
CA LEU A 40 1.34 16.93 -1.40
C LEU A 40 1.51 16.72 -2.92
N PRO A 41 1.40 17.80 -3.71
CA PRO A 41 1.37 17.70 -5.18
C PRO A 41 2.70 17.26 -5.80
N SER A 42 3.82 17.40 -5.09
CA SER A 42 5.13 16.91 -5.53
C SER A 42 6.00 16.50 -4.35
N LEU A 43 6.77 15.44 -4.54
CA LEU A 43 7.79 14.96 -3.61
C LEU A 43 9.20 15.48 -3.89
N SER A 44 9.40 16.29 -4.93
CA SER A 44 10.72 16.80 -5.36
C SER A 44 11.51 17.58 -4.28
N LYS A 45 10.86 17.96 -3.17
CA LYS A 45 11.47 18.61 -1.99
C LYS A 45 11.08 17.95 -0.65
N THR A 46 10.53 16.74 -0.68
CA THR A 46 9.77 16.17 0.43
C THR A 46 10.53 15.00 1.07
N SER A 47 10.66 15.03 2.40
CA SER A 47 11.22 13.93 3.18
C SER A 47 10.20 12.80 3.39
N THR A 48 10.69 11.57 3.62
CA THR A 48 9.85 10.42 4.01
C THR A 48 8.88 10.76 5.15
N LEU A 49 9.30 11.61 6.07
CA LEU A 49 8.50 12.10 7.19
C LEU A 49 7.28 12.92 6.74
N LEU A 50 7.40 13.76 5.72
CA LEU A 50 6.27 14.54 5.21
C LEU A 50 5.29 13.66 4.42
N LEU A 51 5.78 12.62 3.73
CA LEU A 51 4.90 11.59 3.14
C LEU A 51 4.14 10.83 4.23
N GLU A 52 4.84 10.37 5.27
CA GLU A 52 4.24 9.68 6.42
C GLU A 52 3.12 10.53 7.06
N GLN A 53 3.43 11.79 7.39
CA GLN A 53 2.46 12.71 7.99
C GLN A 53 1.25 12.96 7.09
N THR A 54 1.49 13.08 5.77
CA THR A 54 0.40 13.28 4.80
C THR A 54 -0.48 12.05 4.71
N MET A 55 0.11 10.86 4.58
CA MET A 55 -0.62 9.59 4.58
C MET A 55 -1.47 9.44 5.84
N ARG A 56 -0.88 9.62 7.02
CA ARG A 56 -1.59 9.56 8.30
C ARG A 56 -2.75 10.54 8.36
N SER A 57 -2.52 11.79 7.93
CA SER A 57 -3.56 12.82 7.89
C SER A 57 -4.69 12.54 6.90
N VAL A 58 -4.41 11.81 5.81
CA VAL A 58 -5.45 11.35 4.87
C VAL A 58 -6.20 10.16 5.46
N CYS A 59 -5.48 9.17 6.00
CA CYS A 59 -6.03 7.97 6.60
C CYS A 59 -6.95 8.24 7.80
N GLN A 60 -6.62 9.25 8.63
CA GLN A 60 -7.47 9.72 9.71
C GLN A 60 -8.86 10.22 9.27
N LYS A 61 -9.06 10.58 8.00
CA LYS A 61 -10.40 10.91 7.48
C LYS A 61 -11.31 9.69 7.29
N TYR A 62 -10.72 8.49 7.24
CA TYR A 62 -11.39 7.26 6.84
C TYR A 62 -11.30 6.12 7.87
N VAL A 63 -10.86 6.41 9.11
CA VAL A 63 -10.65 5.45 10.22
C VAL A 63 -11.86 4.61 10.62
N THR A 64 -13.05 4.88 10.08
CA THR A 64 -14.27 4.10 10.34
C THR A 64 -14.80 3.37 9.11
N ILE A 65 -14.11 3.48 7.96
CA ILE A 65 -14.54 2.90 6.68
C ILE A 65 -13.57 1.76 6.34
N GLN A 66 -14.00 0.53 6.63
CA GLN A 66 -13.12 -0.65 6.64
C GLN A 66 -12.15 -0.84 5.45
N PRO A 67 -12.52 -0.68 4.17
CA PRO A 67 -11.53 -0.85 3.10
C PRO A 67 -10.42 0.21 3.13
N PHE A 68 -10.71 1.41 3.65
CA PHE A 68 -9.69 2.45 3.80
C PHE A 68 -8.79 2.16 4.99
N GLU A 69 -9.37 1.74 6.12
CA GLU A 69 -8.63 1.37 7.33
C GLU A 69 -7.58 0.30 7.02
N GLU A 70 -7.96 -0.80 6.37
CA GLU A 70 -7.03 -1.88 6.03
C GLU A 70 -5.91 -1.44 5.07
N ILE A 71 -6.24 -0.62 4.06
CA ILE A 71 -5.22 -0.10 3.14
C ILE A 71 -4.27 0.86 3.85
N CYS A 72 -4.81 1.73 4.71
CA CYS A 72 -4.03 2.67 5.48
C CYS A 72 -3.05 1.97 6.43
N GLU A 73 -3.53 0.99 7.21
CA GLU A 73 -2.66 0.20 8.09
C GLU A 73 -1.56 -0.53 7.30
N TYR A 74 -1.92 -1.16 6.18
CA TYR A 74 -0.93 -1.87 5.37
C TYR A 74 0.11 -0.93 4.76
N VAL A 75 -0.32 0.23 4.26
CA VAL A 75 0.60 1.20 3.69
C VAL A 75 1.54 1.76 4.76
N GLU A 76 1.00 2.21 5.90
CA GLU A 76 1.80 2.80 6.98
C GLU A 76 2.80 1.80 7.57
N HIS A 77 2.42 0.53 7.73
CA HIS A 77 3.29 -0.46 8.40
C HIS A 77 4.16 -1.30 7.48
N LYS A 78 3.83 -1.41 6.18
CA LYS A 78 4.51 -2.34 5.27
C LYS A 78 5.01 -1.71 3.97
N LEU A 79 4.36 -0.66 3.48
CA LEU A 79 4.67 -0.13 2.14
C LEU A 79 5.26 1.27 2.12
N LEU A 80 5.23 2.02 3.22
CA LEU A 80 5.55 3.45 3.20
C LEU A 80 6.94 3.75 2.65
N ASP A 81 7.97 3.00 3.07
CA ASP A 81 9.34 3.16 2.58
C ASP A 81 9.47 2.80 1.10
N ALA A 82 8.83 1.71 0.68
CA ALA A 82 8.81 1.27 -0.72
C ALA A 82 8.10 2.31 -1.60
N LEU A 83 6.97 2.85 -1.13
CA LEU A 83 6.21 3.92 -1.78
C LEU A 83 7.06 5.19 -1.89
N TYR A 84 7.80 5.57 -0.85
CA TYR A 84 8.74 6.69 -0.91
C TYR A 84 9.81 6.49 -1.99
N MET A 85 10.47 5.33 -2.02
CA MET A 85 11.48 5.02 -3.03
C MET A 85 10.90 5.05 -4.45
N TRP A 86 9.71 4.50 -4.63
CA TRP A 86 8.96 4.52 -5.88
C TRP A 86 8.67 5.95 -6.34
N LEU A 87 8.18 6.80 -5.44
CA LEU A 87 7.90 8.21 -5.72
C LEU A 87 9.18 8.98 -6.07
N ALA A 88 10.26 8.80 -5.30
CA ALA A 88 11.55 9.43 -5.59
C ALA A 88 12.09 9.04 -6.98
N LYS A 89 11.82 7.82 -7.45
CA LYS A 89 12.25 7.33 -8.77
C LYS A 89 11.45 7.91 -9.94
N LYS A 90 10.21 8.33 -9.72
CA LYS A 90 9.40 9.07 -10.71
C LYS A 90 9.40 10.59 -10.46
N GLU A 91 10.53 11.11 -9.99
CA GLU A 91 10.73 12.55 -9.77
C GLU A 91 9.74 13.17 -8.77
N GLY A 92 9.14 12.34 -7.91
CA GLY A 92 8.22 12.74 -6.87
C GLY A 92 6.80 13.05 -7.36
N GLU A 93 6.45 12.71 -8.60
CA GLU A 93 5.07 12.84 -9.06
C GLU A 93 4.17 11.80 -8.37
N ILE A 94 3.04 12.25 -7.83
CA ILE A 94 1.98 11.35 -7.33
C ILE A 94 0.98 11.11 -8.46
N ASP A 95 0.85 9.84 -8.83
CA ASP A 95 -0.11 9.37 -9.82
C ASP A 95 -0.92 8.23 -9.19
N PRO A 96 -2.19 8.47 -8.84
CA PRO A 96 -3.02 7.48 -8.16
C PRO A 96 -3.16 6.15 -8.91
N GLU A 97 -3.08 6.13 -10.24
CA GLU A 97 -3.13 4.89 -11.01
C GLU A 97 -1.83 4.10 -10.82
N LEU A 98 -0.70 4.72 -11.12
CA LEU A 98 0.61 4.09 -11.09
C LEU A 98 1.04 3.72 -9.66
N ASP A 99 0.71 4.56 -8.68
CA ASP A 99 1.03 4.32 -7.26
C ASP A 99 0.26 3.12 -6.71
N CYS A 100 -1.02 3.00 -7.06
CA CYS A 100 -1.83 1.86 -6.64
C CYS A 100 -1.50 0.58 -7.41
N GLN A 101 -1.00 0.67 -8.64
CA GLN A 101 -0.41 -0.46 -9.35
C GLN A 101 0.92 -0.89 -8.73
N TYR A 102 1.77 0.06 -8.31
CA TYR A 102 3.03 -0.24 -7.60
C TYR A 102 2.76 -1.00 -6.31
N MET A 103 1.85 -0.47 -5.48
CA MET A 103 1.43 -1.08 -4.22
C MET A 103 0.54 -2.34 -4.39
N ARG A 104 0.24 -2.73 -5.64
CA ARG A 104 -0.57 -3.91 -6.01
C ARG A 104 -2.02 -3.91 -5.48
N PHE A 105 -2.56 -2.75 -5.13
CA PHE A 105 -4.00 -2.60 -4.89
C PHE A 105 -4.79 -2.58 -6.20
N CYS A 106 -4.14 -2.18 -7.29
CA CYS A 106 -4.68 -2.22 -8.65
C CYS A 106 -3.96 -3.27 -9.52
N PRO A 107 -4.67 -3.86 -10.50
CA PRO A 107 -4.05 -4.77 -11.46
C PRO A 107 -2.98 -4.04 -12.26
N ARG A 108 -1.83 -4.69 -12.45
CA ARG A 108 -0.72 -4.14 -13.22
C ARG A 108 -0.91 -4.42 -14.70
N SER A 109 -0.83 -3.38 -15.51
CA SER A 109 -0.77 -3.54 -16.96
C SER A 109 0.59 -4.10 -17.39
N LYS A 110 0.67 -4.70 -18.58
CA LYS A 110 1.97 -5.11 -19.16
C LYS A 110 2.94 -3.93 -19.30
N GLY A 111 2.42 -2.74 -19.65
CA GLY A 111 3.22 -1.53 -19.74
C GLY A 111 3.82 -1.13 -18.40
N PHE A 112 3.04 -1.26 -17.32
CA PHE A 112 3.51 -0.97 -15.97
C PHE A 112 4.63 -1.92 -15.53
N GLU A 113 4.50 -3.22 -15.79
CA GLU A 113 5.55 -4.20 -15.49
C GLU A 113 6.87 -3.90 -16.22
N ILE A 114 6.79 -3.45 -17.47
CA ILE A 114 7.96 -3.00 -18.23
C ILE A 114 8.55 -1.73 -17.59
N PHE A 115 7.69 -0.78 -17.24
CA PHE A 115 8.10 0.48 -16.60
C PHE A 115 8.83 0.25 -15.26
N LEU A 116 8.34 -0.65 -14.42
CA LEU A 116 9.01 -1.03 -13.16
C LEU A 116 10.43 -1.55 -13.38
N ARG A 117 10.61 -2.43 -14.39
CA ARG A 117 11.93 -2.98 -14.73
C ARG A 117 12.89 -1.90 -15.22
N LEU A 118 12.39 -0.93 -16.00
CA LEU A 118 13.20 0.18 -16.50
C LEU A 118 13.67 1.09 -15.35
N LEU A 119 12.79 1.38 -14.39
CA LEU A 119 13.14 2.21 -13.23
C LEU A 119 13.98 1.50 -12.17
N LYS A 120 14.15 0.16 -12.28
CA LYS A 120 14.91 -0.68 -11.34
C LYS A 120 14.47 -0.50 -9.88
N VAL A 121 13.15 -0.37 -9.66
CA VAL A 121 12.57 -0.23 -8.31
C VAL A 121 12.29 -1.62 -7.75
N PRO A 122 12.59 -1.88 -6.46
CA PRO A 122 12.21 -3.14 -5.83
C PRO A 122 10.69 -3.34 -5.93
N ASP A 123 10.30 -4.54 -6.35
CA ASP A 123 8.91 -4.92 -6.47
C ASP A 123 8.31 -5.22 -5.10
N VAL A 124 7.14 -4.63 -4.83
CA VAL A 124 6.35 -4.92 -3.64
C VAL A 124 5.76 -6.32 -3.80
N SER A 125 6.25 -7.30 -3.03
CA SER A 125 5.57 -8.59 -2.93
C SER A 125 4.43 -8.50 -1.91
N LEU A 126 3.19 -8.80 -2.31
CA LEU A 126 2.19 -9.17 -1.32
C LEU A 126 2.63 -10.52 -0.74
N HIS A 127 3.07 -10.53 0.50
CA HIS A 127 2.97 -11.75 1.29
C HIS A 127 1.48 -11.93 1.58
N GLN A 128 0.85 -12.79 0.77
CA GLN A 128 -0.50 -13.29 0.99
C GLN A 128 -0.51 -14.28 2.15
#